data_AF-F0YMU4-F1
#
_entry.id   AF-F0YMU4-F1
#
_cell.length_a   1.000
_cell.length_b   1.000
_cell.length_c   1.000
_cell.angle_alpha   90.00
_cell.angle_beta   90.00
_cell.angle_gamma   90.00
#
_symmetry.space_group_name_H-M   'P 1'
#
loop_
_entity.id
_entity.type
_entity.pdbx_description
1 polymer ?
#
loop_
_entity_poly.entity_id
_entity_poly.type
_entity_poly.pdbx_seq_one_letter_code
_entity_poly.pdbx_strand_id
1 'polypeptide(L)'
;MLDAMTLYYFIYTLFAALGLKFRIFSAFLLLDIIVKDPTSQDVINAIVYPRRQLGATALLGFFVVYIFAMIVFQSFSDDFSYTDEGPEGSFPEDCRSLLRCFAVTMMYGLRLSGGIGDIMKHTWSTRLWIDFLYFLIVLIVLLNVIFGIIIDTFGELRNQKGERLRKTVENCFICGLDGLTFD
;
A
#
# COMPACT_ATOMS: atom_id res chain seq x y z
N MET A 1 -8.98 -21.53 -22.89
CA MET A 1 -9.68 -21.00 -21.71
C MET A 1 -9.05 -21.64 -20.48
N LEU A 2 -8.03 -21.00 -19.89
CA LEU A 2 -7.45 -21.47 -18.63
C LEU A 2 -8.23 -20.77 -17.51
N ASP A 3 -8.86 -21.53 -16.62
CA ASP A 3 -9.56 -20.96 -15.48
C ASP A 3 -8.56 -20.38 -14.47
N ALA A 4 -8.93 -19.31 -13.77
CA ALA A 4 -8.03 -18.59 -12.86
C ALA A 4 -7.53 -19.49 -11.73
N MET A 5 -8.38 -20.40 -11.25
CA MET A 5 -8.02 -21.42 -10.27
C MET A 5 -7.00 -22.42 -10.82
N THR A 6 -7.14 -22.85 -12.08
CA THR A 6 -6.18 -23.75 -12.72
C THR A 6 -4.81 -23.09 -12.88
N LEU A 7 -4.79 -21.82 -13.28
CA LEU A 7 -3.55 -21.04 -13.38
C LEU A 7 -2.85 -20.91 -12.02
N TYR A 8 -3.61 -20.68 -10.95
CA TYR A 8 -3.08 -20.60 -9.58
C TYR A 8 -2.39 -21.90 -9.16
N TYR A 9 -3.05 -23.06 -9.31
CA TYR A 9 -2.46 -24.35 -8.94
C TYR A 9 -1.25 -24.72 -9.82
N PHE A 10 -1.26 -24.31 -11.09
CA PHE A 10 -0.10 -24.49 -11.97
C PHE A 10 1.11 -23.67 -11.48
N ILE A 11 0.92 -22.40 -11.11
CA ILE A 11 1.99 -21.57 -10.54
C ILE A 11 2.46 -22.14 -9.19
N TYR A 12 1.54 -22.62 -8.36
CA TYR A 12 1.86 -23.24 -7.08
C TYR A 12 2.75 -24.48 -7.24
N THR A 13 2.42 -25.37 -8.17
CA THR A 13 3.24 -26.56 -8.47
C THR A 13 4.61 -26.19 -9.05
N LEU A 14 4.70 -25.14 -9.85
CA LEU A 14 5.98 -24.58 -10.32
C LEU A 14 6.84 -24.06 -9.16
N PHE A 15 6.26 -23.30 -8.23
CA PHE A 15 6.97 -22.78 -7.05
C PHE A 15 7.42 -23.92 -6.12
N ALA A 16 6.63 -24.98 -5.99
CA ALA A 16 7.01 -26.18 -5.25
C ALA A 16 8.24 -26.87 -5.88
N ALA A 17 8.27 -27.02 -7.20
CA ALA A 17 9.40 -27.59 -7.92
C ALA A 17 10.67 -26.72 -7.79
N LEU A 18 10.52 -25.40 -7.92
CA LEU A 18 11.63 -24.44 -7.74
C LEU A 18 12.13 -24.39 -6.28
N GLY A 19 11.25 -24.65 -5.31
CA GLY A 19 11.55 -24.73 -3.88
C GLY A 19 12.55 -25.81 -3.50
N LEU A 20 12.66 -26.88 -4.30
CA LEU A 20 13.67 -27.92 -4.12
C LEU A 20 15.09 -27.41 -4.34
N LYS A 21 15.26 -26.40 -5.20
CA LYS A 21 16.57 -25.80 -5.51
C LYS A 21 16.82 -24.51 -4.74
N PHE A 22 15.81 -23.64 -4.62
CA PHE A 22 15.93 -22.38 -3.89
C PHE A 22 14.94 -22.33 -2.72
N ARG A 23 15.49 -22.26 -1.50
CA ARG A 23 14.73 -22.23 -0.24
C ARG A 23 13.77 -21.03 -0.12
N ILE A 24 13.95 -19.97 -0.91
CA ILE A 24 13.03 -18.82 -0.89
C ILE A 24 11.64 -19.19 -1.44
N PHE A 25 11.56 -20.06 -2.45
CA PHE A 25 10.26 -20.44 -3.02
C PHE A 25 9.43 -21.28 -2.07
N SER A 26 10.04 -22.07 -1.17
CA SER A 26 9.29 -22.80 -0.14
C SER A 26 8.54 -21.88 0.81
N ALA A 27 9.00 -20.64 1.04
CA ALA A 27 8.28 -19.68 1.86
C ALA A 27 6.99 -19.18 1.18
N PHE A 28 7.00 -19.03 -0.15
CA PHE A 28 5.82 -18.57 -0.90
C PHE A 28 4.68 -19.60 -0.92
N LEU A 29 4.96 -20.89 -0.70
CA LEU A 29 3.92 -21.92 -0.59
C LEU A 29 2.98 -21.68 0.59
N LEU A 30 3.41 -20.95 1.63
CA LEU A 30 2.55 -20.60 2.77
C LEU A 30 1.41 -19.63 2.38
N LEU A 31 1.54 -18.90 1.26
CA LEU A 31 0.48 -18.00 0.78
C LEU A 31 -0.80 -18.75 0.35
N ASP A 32 -0.76 -20.07 0.27
CA ASP A 32 -1.93 -20.92 0.01
C ASP A 32 -3.04 -20.76 1.06
N ILE A 33 -2.72 -20.22 2.24
CA ILE A 33 -3.72 -19.83 3.24
C ILE A 33 -4.76 -18.83 2.67
N ILE A 34 -4.40 -17.97 1.71
CA ILE A 34 -5.30 -16.97 1.13
C ILE A 34 -6.49 -17.63 0.40
N VAL A 35 -6.28 -18.80 -0.22
CA VAL A 35 -7.32 -19.53 -0.92
C VAL A 35 -8.13 -20.42 0.03
N LYS A 36 -7.49 -20.90 1.11
CA LYS A 36 -8.10 -21.81 2.10
C LYS A 36 -8.94 -21.10 3.16
N ASP A 37 -8.56 -19.88 3.57
CA ASP A 37 -9.25 -19.11 4.60
C ASP A 37 -10.05 -17.94 3.99
N PRO A 38 -11.39 -17.92 4.15
CA PRO A 38 -12.23 -16.86 3.59
C PRO A 38 -11.99 -15.48 4.22
N THR A 39 -11.41 -15.42 5.43
CA THR A 39 -11.11 -14.14 6.10
C THR A 39 -9.90 -13.47 5.45
N SER A 40 -8.84 -14.23 5.20
CA SER A 40 -7.65 -13.78 4.48
C SER A 40 -7.97 -13.35 3.06
N GLN A 41 -8.93 -14.03 2.41
CA GLN A 41 -9.43 -13.64 1.10
C GLN A 41 -10.09 -12.25 1.13
N ASP A 42 -10.88 -11.93 2.16
CA ASP A 42 -11.50 -10.60 2.30
C ASP A 42 -10.46 -9.48 2.43
N VAL A 43 -9.36 -9.75 3.14
CA VAL A 43 -8.26 -8.77 3.30
C VAL A 43 -7.63 -8.44 1.95
N ILE A 44 -7.35 -9.45 1.11
CA ILE A 44 -6.81 -9.22 -0.24
C ILE A 44 -7.84 -8.52 -1.13
N ASN A 45 -9.09 -8.95 -1.05
CA ASN A 45 -10.19 -8.40 -1.81
C ASN A 45 -10.44 -6.92 -1.49
N ALA A 46 -10.27 -6.49 -0.24
CA ALA A 46 -10.37 -5.09 0.14
C ALA A 46 -9.37 -4.17 -0.58
N ILE A 47 -8.26 -4.73 -1.08
CA ILE A 47 -7.26 -4.01 -1.87
C ILE A 47 -7.52 -4.18 -3.37
N VAL A 48 -7.92 -5.39 -3.79
CA VAL A 48 -8.08 -5.72 -5.22
C VAL A 48 -9.36 -5.12 -5.82
N TYR A 49 -10.47 -5.05 -5.07
CA TYR A 49 -11.72 -4.47 -5.57
C TYR A 49 -11.57 -2.99 -5.97
N PRO A 50 -11.03 -2.09 -5.11
CA PRO A 50 -10.86 -0.67 -5.45
C PRO A 50 -9.55 -0.39 -6.20
N ARG A 51 -8.93 -1.38 -6.86
CA ARG A 51 -7.59 -1.22 -7.50
C ARG A 51 -7.48 -0.02 -8.44
N ARG A 52 -8.57 0.38 -9.11
CA ARG A 52 -8.59 1.57 -9.98
C ARG A 52 -8.47 2.87 -9.18
N GLN A 53 -9.21 2.97 -8.07
CA GLN A 53 -9.16 4.13 -7.19
C GLN A 53 -7.82 4.21 -6.46
N LEU A 54 -7.37 3.10 -5.87
CA LEU A 54 -6.05 3.02 -5.23
C LEU A 54 -4.92 3.34 -6.21
N GLY A 55 -4.98 2.81 -7.43
CA GLY A 55 -4.01 3.13 -8.48
C GLY A 55 -4.01 4.62 -8.87
N ALA A 56 -5.17 5.24 -8.98
CA ALA A 56 -5.28 6.67 -9.26
C ALA A 56 -4.72 7.53 -8.11
N THR A 57 -5.02 7.19 -6.85
CA THR A 57 -4.49 7.87 -5.66
C THR A 57 -2.97 7.70 -5.56
N ALA A 58 -2.44 6.51 -5.82
CA ALA A 58 -1.01 6.25 -5.84
C ALA A 58 -0.30 7.04 -6.95
N LEU A 59 -0.90 7.14 -8.15
CA LEU A 59 -0.37 7.94 -9.25
C LEU A 59 -0.37 9.43 -8.92
N LEU A 60 -1.46 9.94 -8.33
CA LEU A 60 -1.52 11.32 -7.85
C LEU A 60 -0.43 11.57 -6.80
N GLY A 61 -0.27 10.66 -5.84
CA GLY A 61 0.78 10.75 -4.84
C GLY A 61 2.19 10.73 -5.44
N PHE A 62 2.43 9.92 -6.46
CA PHE A 62 3.70 9.91 -7.20
C PHE A 62 4.01 11.28 -7.80
N PHE A 63 3.03 11.94 -8.45
CA PHE A 63 3.21 13.28 -8.99
C PHE A 63 3.42 14.35 -7.91
N VAL A 64 2.67 14.29 -6.82
CA VAL A 64 2.82 15.22 -5.70
C VAL A 64 4.21 15.11 -5.08
N VAL A 65 4.66 13.89 -4.77
CA VAL A 65 6.00 13.63 -4.22
C VAL A 65 7.09 14.08 -5.20
N TYR A 66 6.88 13.89 -6.51
CA TYR A 66 7.83 14.37 -7.52
C TYR A 66 7.96 15.89 -7.55
N ILE A 67 6.84 16.62 -7.41
CA ILE A 67 6.86 18.10 -7.33
C ILE A 67 7.67 18.55 -6.10
N PHE A 68 7.42 17.94 -4.93
CA PHE A 68 8.21 18.24 -3.73
C PHE A 68 9.69 17.90 -3.92
N ALA A 69 10.01 16.74 -4.48
CA ALA A 69 11.38 16.34 -4.78
C ALA A 69 12.08 17.32 -5.74
N MET A 70 11.37 17.86 -6.73
CA MET A 70 11.92 18.88 -7.64
C MET A 70 12.22 20.20 -6.92
N ILE A 71 11.30 20.68 -6.07
CA ILE A 71 11.50 21.91 -5.26
C ILE A 71 12.71 21.74 -4.35
N VAL A 72 12.78 20.60 -3.67
CA VAL A 72 13.86 20.21 -2.77
C VAL A 72 15.20 20.11 -3.50
N PHE A 73 15.23 19.47 -4.68
CA PHE A 73 16.44 19.36 -5.50
C PHE A 73 17.00 20.73 -5.93
N GLN A 74 16.13 21.66 -6.31
CA GLN A 74 16.57 22.98 -6.79
C GLN A 74 16.97 23.93 -5.67
N SER A 75 16.32 23.84 -4.50
CA SER A 75 16.47 24.86 -3.45
C SER A 75 17.23 24.37 -2.22
N PHE A 76 17.24 23.06 -1.96
CA PHE A 76 17.71 22.45 -0.71
C PHE A 76 18.55 21.19 -0.94
N SER A 77 19.12 20.98 -2.14
CA SER A 77 19.95 19.80 -2.42
C SER A 77 21.19 19.71 -1.54
N ASP A 78 21.75 20.85 -1.12
CA ASP A 78 22.90 20.90 -0.23
C ASP A 78 22.57 20.47 1.22
N ASP A 79 21.29 20.58 1.64
CA ASP A 79 20.83 20.24 2.99
C ASP A 79 20.77 18.72 3.27
N PHE A 80 20.84 17.89 2.22
CA PHE A 80 20.96 16.43 2.30
C PHE A 80 22.37 15.96 2.64
N SER A 81 23.32 16.89 2.72
CA SER A 81 24.71 16.57 3.03
C SER A 81 24.94 16.60 4.54
N TYR A 82 25.37 15.46 5.12
CA TYR A 82 26.36 15.28 6.20
C TYR A 82 25.88 14.42 7.39
N THR A 83 26.44 13.20 7.52
CA THR A 83 27.03 12.74 8.79
C THR A 83 28.23 11.82 8.49
N ASP A 84 29.42 12.36 8.74
CA ASP A 84 30.70 11.64 8.81
C ASP A 84 30.87 10.90 10.18
N GLU A 85 29.75 10.66 10.89
CA GLU A 85 29.74 10.09 12.26
C GLU A 85 28.81 8.86 12.39
N GLY A 86 28.48 8.20 11.28
CA GLY A 86 27.85 6.88 11.30
C GLY A 86 28.88 5.78 11.02
N PRO A 87 28.85 4.62 11.71
CA PRO A 87 29.70 3.49 11.33
C PRO A 87 29.22 3.02 9.95
N GLU A 88 30.07 3.20 8.94
CA GLU A 88 29.84 2.84 7.53
C GLU A 88 28.79 3.68 6.76
N GLY A 89 29.23 4.83 6.23
CA GLY A 89 29.00 5.23 4.83
C GLY A 89 27.59 5.14 4.22
N SER A 90 26.55 5.63 4.89
CA SER A 90 25.16 5.54 4.42
C SER A 90 24.46 6.91 4.43
N PHE A 91 24.80 7.92 3.63
CA PHE A 91 24.75 7.95 2.17
C PHE A 91 25.41 9.27 1.69
N PRO A 92 26.61 9.28 1.07
CA PRO A 92 27.35 10.52 0.80
C PRO A 92 26.81 11.41 -0.34
N GLU A 93 25.69 11.04 -0.98
CA GLU A 93 25.21 11.66 -2.23
C GLU A 93 23.68 11.67 -2.38
N ASP A 94 22.96 11.73 -1.27
CA ASP A 94 21.51 11.86 -1.32
C ASP A 94 21.14 13.20 -1.98
N CYS A 95 20.27 13.15 -2.99
CA CYS A 95 19.82 14.31 -3.77
C CYS A 95 20.85 15.00 -4.72
N ARG A 96 21.98 14.36 -5.13
CA ARG A 96 22.85 14.92 -6.22
C ARG A 96 22.26 14.88 -7.63
N SER A 97 21.31 13.97 -7.87
CA SER A 97 20.57 13.90 -9.14
C SER A 97 19.07 13.89 -8.83
N LEU A 98 18.26 14.40 -9.76
CA LEU A 98 16.81 14.48 -9.59
C LEU A 98 16.20 13.11 -9.28
N LEU A 99 16.66 12.04 -9.96
CA LEU A 99 16.19 10.68 -9.73
C LEU A 99 16.52 10.18 -8.32
N ARG A 100 17.72 10.46 -7.82
CA ARG A 100 18.08 10.10 -6.44
C ARG A 100 17.31 10.92 -5.42
N CYS A 101 17.14 12.23 -5.66
CA CYS A 101 16.36 13.08 -4.77
C CYS A 101 14.90 12.62 -4.68
N PHE A 102 14.31 12.26 -5.83
CA PHE A 102 12.99 11.68 -5.89
C PHE A 102 12.91 10.33 -5.17
N ALA A 103 13.86 9.42 -5.39
CA ALA A 103 13.92 8.14 -4.70
C ALA A 103 14.02 8.30 -3.17
N VAL A 104 14.89 9.20 -2.70
CA VAL A 104 15.05 9.50 -1.26
C VAL A 104 13.77 10.10 -0.68
N THR A 105 13.15 11.08 -1.37
CA THR A 105 11.86 11.67 -0.95
C THR A 105 10.76 10.61 -0.88
N MET A 106 10.67 9.72 -1.87
CA MET A 106 9.66 8.67 -1.94
C MET A 106 9.89 7.56 -0.89
N MET A 107 11.14 7.16 -0.64
CA MET A 107 11.46 6.06 0.28
C MET A 107 11.50 6.52 1.73
N TYR A 108 12.26 7.57 2.04
CA TYR A 108 12.42 8.06 3.40
C TYR A 108 11.31 9.03 3.79
N GLY A 109 10.93 9.93 2.90
CA GLY A 109 9.89 10.91 3.18
C GLY A 109 8.50 10.31 3.40
N LEU A 110 8.17 9.13 2.86
CA LEU A 110 6.90 8.44 3.15
C LEU A 110 6.95 7.54 4.40
N ARG A 111 8.15 7.14 4.83
CA ARG A 111 8.33 6.19 5.94
C ARG A 111 8.60 6.88 7.27
N LEU A 112 9.31 8.00 7.24
CA LEU A 112 9.65 8.78 8.43
C LEU A 112 8.46 9.65 8.82
N SER A 113 8.06 9.57 10.08
CA SER A 113 6.85 10.23 10.58
C SER A 113 6.94 11.76 10.53
N GLY A 114 8.14 12.37 10.52
CA GLY A 114 8.35 13.81 10.31
C GLY A 114 8.51 14.21 8.85
N GLY A 115 8.44 13.26 7.91
CA GLY A 115 8.60 13.48 6.47
C GLY A 115 10.05 13.69 6.06
N ILE A 116 10.25 14.45 4.98
CA ILE A 116 11.60 14.72 4.43
C ILE A 116 12.46 15.62 5.33
N GLY A 117 11.83 16.36 6.25
CA GLY A 117 12.53 17.24 7.19
C GLY A 117 13.45 16.51 8.17
N ASP A 118 13.20 15.22 8.44
CA ASP A 118 13.96 14.40 9.39
C ASP A 118 15.35 13.98 8.87
N ILE A 119 15.55 13.99 7.54
CA ILE A 119 16.82 13.56 6.90
C ILE A 119 17.70 14.72 6.45
N MET A 120 17.19 15.94 6.51
CA MET A 120 17.92 17.14 6.10
C MET A 120 18.29 17.98 7.33
N LYS A 121 19.41 18.70 7.29
CA LYS A 121 19.92 19.54 8.41
C LYS A 121 18.86 20.50 8.98
N HIS A 122 18.65 20.54 10.30
CA HIS A 122 17.67 21.44 10.90
C HIS A 122 18.03 22.92 10.70
N THR A 123 17.24 23.64 9.89
CA THR A 123 17.39 25.07 9.62
C THR A 123 16.07 25.80 9.86
N TRP A 124 16.11 26.95 10.54
CA TRP A 124 14.94 27.73 10.97
C TRP A 124 14.35 28.67 9.88
N SER A 125 14.57 28.36 8.60
CA SER A 125 14.26 29.26 7.46
C SER A 125 12.96 28.85 6.71
N THR A 126 12.78 29.37 5.48
CA THR A 126 11.69 29.12 4.51
C THR A 126 11.37 27.65 4.26
N ARG A 127 12.28 26.74 4.60
CA ARG A 127 12.09 25.28 4.56
C ARG A 127 10.98 24.78 5.48
N LEU A 128 10.73 25.45 6.61
CA LEU A 128 9.68 25.05 7.57
C LEU A 128 8.31 24.87 6.89
N TRP A 129 7.97 25.75 5.94
CA TRP A 129 6.72 25.66 5.19
C TRP A 129 6.69 24.46 4.23
N ILE A 130 7.81 24.14 3.59
CA ILE A 130 7.91 22.99 2.69
C ILE A 130 7.78 21.68 3.47
N ASP A 131 8.52 21.55 4.57
CA ASP A 131 8.47 20.35 5.43
C ASP A 131 7.06 20.16 6.03
N PHE A 132 6.44 21.26 6.51
CA PHE A 132 5.07 21.23 7.02
C PHE A 132 4.03 20.87 5.94
N LEU A 133 4.13 21.46 4.74
CA LEU A 133 3.22 21.18 3.64
C LEU A 133 3.38 19.74 3.14
N TYR A 134 4.61 19.23 3.07
CA TYR A 134 4.90 17.85 2.72
C TYR A 134 4.26 16.90 3.75
N PHE A 135 4.47 17.13 5.05
CA PHE A 135 3.87 16.34 6.11
C PHE A 135 2.33 16.34 6.01
N LEU A 136 1.71 17.51 5.87
CA LEU A 136 0.26 17.63 5.78
C LEU A 136 -0.31 16.93 4.53
N ILE A 137 0.21 17.24 3.35
CA ILE A 137 -0.36 16.73 2.09
C ILE A 137 -0.02 15.25 1.91
N VAL A 138 1.23 14.86 2.10
CA VAL A 138 1.69 13.52 1.72
C VAL A 138 1.43 12.50 2.83
N LEU A 139 1.81 12.81 4.07
CA LEU A 139 1.65 11.86 5.17
C LEU A 139 0.23 11.88 5.74
N ILE A 140 -0.34 13.06 5.97
CA ILE A 140 -1.68 13.13 6.57
C ILE A 140 -2.77 12.92 5.52
N VAL A 141 -2.77 13.65 4.40
CA VAL A 141 -3.87 13.54 3.43
C VAL A 141 -3.75 12.28 2.57
N LEU A 142 -2.66 12.10 1.81
CA LEU A 142 -2.57 10.98 0.85
C LEU A 142 -2.62 9.61 1.53
N LEU A 143 -1.84 9.39 2.59
CA LEU A 143 -1.79 8.09 3.25
C LEU A 143 -3.11 7.73 3.94
N ASN A 144 -3.77 8.68 4.61
CA ASN A 144 -5.07 8.43 5.24
C ASN A 144 -6.19 8.24 4.22
N VAL A 145 -6.11 8.87 3.04
CA VAL A 145 -7.04 8.57 1.95
C VAL A 145 -6.87 7.12 1.46
N ILE A 146 -5.64 6.64 1.31
CA ILE A 146 -5.37 5.24 0.92
C ILE A 146 -5.96 4.27 1.96
N PHE A 147 -5.67 4.49 3.24
CA PHE A 147 -6.25 3.66 4.31
C PHE A 147 -7.77 3.78 4.38
N GLY A 148 -8.32 4.98 4.16
CA GLY A 148 -9.76 5.21 4.10
C GLY A 148 -10.44 4.35 3.03
N ILE A 149 -9.90 4.32 1.81
CA ILE A 149 -10.43 3.50 0.70
C ILE A 149 -10.40 1.99 1.05
N ILE A 150 -9.30 1.52 1.65
CA ILE A 150 -9.15 0.10 2.05
C ILE A 150 -10.15 -0.25 3.16
N ILE A 151 -10.29 0.60 4.18
CA ILE A 151 -11.22 0.38 5.30
C ILE A 151 -12.66 0.38 4.81
N ASP A 152 -13.04 1.32 3.95
CA ASP A 152 -14.38 1.40 3.36
C ASP A 152 -14.72 0.13 2.57
N THR A 153 -13.80 -0.31 1.70
CA THR A 153 -13.99 -1.56 0.94
C THR A 153 -14.08 -2.78 1.85
N PHE A 154 -13.24 -2.85 2.89
CA PHE A 154 -13.28 -3.95 3.85
C PHE A 154 -14.59 -3.97 4.65
N GLY A 155 -15.14 -2.79 4.96
CA GLY A 155 -16.47 -2.62 5.56
C GLY A 155 -17.58 -3.14 4.65
N GLU A 156 -17.55 -2.78 3.37
CA GLU A 156 -18.54 -3.21 2.38
C GLU A 156 -18.55 -4.74 2.21
N LEU A 157 -17.38 -5.39 2.16
CA LEU A 157 -17.30 -6.85 2.06
C LEU A 157 -17.94 -7.57 3.25
N ARG A 158 -17.78 -7.01 4.46
CA ARG A 158 -18.43 -7.52 5.66
C ARG A 158 -19.94 -7.33 5.59
N ASN A 159 -20.40 -6.17 5.12
CA ASN A 159 -21.82 -5.89 4.98
C ASN A 159 -22.49 -6.85 3.99
N GLN A 160 -21.88 -7.08 2.82
CA GLN A 160 -22.39 -8.03 1.82
C GLN A 160 -22.46 -9.46 2.35
N LYS A 161 -21.48 -9.90 3.15
CA LYS A 161 -21.54 -11.21 3.81
C LYS A 161 -22.70 -11.28 4.80
N GLY A 162 -22.92 -10.23 5.59
CA GLY A 162 -24.05 -10.12 6.51
C GLY A 162 -25.40 -10.18 5.79
N GLU A 163 -25.56 -9.43 4.70
CA GLU A 163 -26.80 -9.44 3.91
C GLU A 163 -27.09 -10.79 3.25
N ARG A 164 -26.06 -11.49 2.74
CA ARG A 164 -26.22 -12.83 2.16
C ARG A 164 -26.66 -13.85 3.21
N LEU A 165 -26.07 -13.80 4.40
CA LEU A 165 -26.48 -14.66 5.51
C LEU A 165 -27.93 -14.37 5.89
N ARG A 166 -28.28 -13.09 6.02
CA ARG A 166 -29.64 -12.65 6.33
C ARG A 166 -30.66 -13.18 5.32
N LYS A 167 -30.44 -13.01 4.02
CA LYS A 167 -31.34 -13.54 2.96
C LYS A 167 -31.48 -15.06 2.98
N THR A 168 -30.46 -15.78 3.44
CA THR A 168 -30.49 -17.25 3.53
C THR A 168 -31.30 -17.73 4.74
N VAL A 169 -31.32 -16.93 5.83
CA VAL A 169 -32.04 -17.26 7.07
C VAL A 169 -33.49 -16.76 7.01
N GLU A 170 -33.71 -15.55 6.51
CA GLU A 170 -35.02 -14.89 6.52
C GLU A 170 -35.89 -15.27 5.33
N ASN A 171 -35.33 -15.64 4.17
CA ASN A 171 -36.12 -15.96 2.98
C ASN A 171 -35.92 -17.40 2.53
N CYS A 172 -36.99 -18.04 2.05
CA CYS A 172 -36.88 -19.34 1.41
C CYS A 172 -36.13 -19.24 0.07
N PHE A 173 -35.06 -20.02 -0.09
CA PHE A 173 -34.24 -20.00 -1.31
C PHE A 173 -35.00 -20.43 -2.59
N ILE A 174 -36.02 -21.29 -2.47
CA ILE A 174 -36.76 -21.82 -3.63
C ILE A 174 -37.90 -20.90 -4.04
N CYS A 175 -38.78 -20.51 -3.11
CA CYS A 175 -39.97 -19.73 -3.41
C CYS A 175 -39.83 -18.22 -3.15
N GLY A 176 -38.76 -17.79 -2.47
CA GLY A 176 -38.48 -16.37 -2.20
C GLY A 176 -39.41 -15.71 -1.18
N LEU A 177 -40.28 -16.47 -0.53
CA LEU A 177 -41.16 -15.98 0.52
C LEU A 177 -40.38 -15.77 1.83
N ASP A 178 -40.79 -14.75 2.58
CA ASP A 178 -40.25 -14.41 3.89
C ASP A 178 -40.64 -15.46 4.93
N GLY A 179 -39.74 -15.80 5.85
CA GLY A 179 -39.93 -16.77 6.91
C GLY A 179 -41.17 -16.46 7.76
N LEU A 180 -41.50 -15.18 7.94
CA LEU A 180 -42.68 -14.71 8.66
C LEU A 180 -44.01 -15.11 8.00
N THR A 181 -44.01 -15.50 6.72
CA THR A 181 -45.24 -16.00 6.06
C THR A 181 -45.54 -17.48 6.36
N PHE A 182 -44.58 -18.20 6.96
CA PHE A 182 -44.71 -19.61 7.31
C PHE A 182 -44.98 -19.85 8.81
N ASP A 183 -44.83 -18.81 9.64
CA ASP A 183 -45.25 -18.76 11.05
C ASP A 183 -46.70 -18.26 11.18
#